data_AF-A0A936DWG7-F1
#
_entry.id   AF-A0A936DWG7-F1
#
_cell.length_a   1.000
_cell.length_b   1.000
_cell.length_c   1.000
_cell.angle_alpha   90.00
_cell.angle_beta   90.00
_cell.angle_gamma   90.00
#
_symmetry.space_group_name_H-M   'P 1'
#
loop_
_entity.id
_entity.type
_entity.pdbx_description
1 polymer ?
#
loop_
_entity_poly.entity_id
_entity_poly.type
_entity_poly.pdbx_seq_one_letter_code
_entity_poly.pdbx_strand_id
1 'polypeptide(L)'
;MTRKFGAIISVIAIIFLAYLLLLCFPQPFFKDSIRYRNLTLYSDRPFDMESGLRLLAMAQDKLGDSPFYLPSEEHTIFICNERWRQILFFNRNYRVGGVNYFPLTRNVFLRDSIIEENRLRGPGGKLVDGDRTLDYFIAHEIAHTLTGEAVEACVITGSPNGFGKAMPITSGRGNPSITMRHSRHSSIKLRK
;
A
#
# COMPACT_ATOMS: atom_id res chain seq x y z
N MET A 1 10.75 -15.19 -43.53
CA MET A 1 9.81 -14.38 -42.73
C MET A 1 9.89 -14.69 -41.22
N THR A 2 10.11 -15.94 -40.82
CA THR A 2 10.16 -16.42 -39.42
C THR A 2 11.25 -15.83 -38.52
N ARG A 3 12.47 -15.57 -39.03
CA ARG A 3 13.58 -15.02 -38.20
C ARG A 3 13.31 -13.59 -37.68
N LYS A 4 12.64 -12.74 -38.47
CA LYS A 4 12.30 -11.37 -38.06
C LYS A 4 11.21 -11.36 -36.98
N PHE A 5 10.22 -12.25 -37.10
CA PHE A 5 9.19 -12.43 -36.08
C PHE A 5 9.77 -12.97 -34.77
N GLY A 6 10.67 -13.95 -34.84
CA GLY A 6 11.39 -14.45 -33.65
C GLY A 6 12.16 -13.34 -32.93
N ALA A 7 12.89 -12.51 -33.68
CA ALA A 7 13.63 -11.39 -33.10
C ALA A 7 12.72 -10.37 -32.40
N ILE A 8 11.57 -10.03 -32.99
CA ILE A 8 10.61 -9.10 -32.38
C ILE A 8 10.07 -9.66 -31.06
N ILE A 9 9.68 -10.95 -31.03
CA ILE A 9 9.18 -11.59 -29.81
C ILE A 9 10.25 -11.58 -28.72
N SER A 10 11.51 -11.91 -29.06
CA SER A 10 12.61 -11.87 -28.10
C SER A 10 12.84 -10.47 -27.53
N VAL A 11 12.78 -9.42 -28.37
CA VAL A 11 12.92 -8.04 -27.92
C VAL A 11 11.79 -7.66 -26.95
N ILE A 12 10.54 -8.00 -27.27
CA ILE A 12 9.40 -7.73 -26.39
C ILE A 12 9.55 -8.47 -25.06
N ALA A 13 9.96 -9.74 -25.09
CA ALA A 13 10.18 -10.52 -23.87
C ALA A 13 11.30 -9.93 -22.99
N ILE A 14 12.38 -9.45 -23.59
CA ILE A 14 13.48 -8.79 -22.87
C ILE A 14 12.99 -7.49 -22.22
N ILE A 15 12.25 -6.65 -22.96
CA ILE A 15 11.69 -5.40 -22.41
C ILE A 15 10.74 -5.70 -21.26
N PHE A 16 9.88 -6.71 -21.41
CA PHE A 16 8.96 -7.13 -20.36
C PHE A 16 9.70 -7.62 -19.12
N LEU A 17 10.72 -8.48 -19.28
CA LEU A 17 11.53 -8.97 -18.17
C LEU A 17 12.30 -7.83 -17.48
N ALA A 18 12.87 -6.91 -18.24
CA ALA A 18 13.54 -5.73 -17.71
C ALA A 18 12.57 -4.85 -16.90
N TYR A 19 11.32 -4.70 -17.37
CA TYR A 19 10.30 -3.98 -16.64
C TYR A 19 9.89 -4.69 -15.34
N LEU A 20 9.76 -6.02 -15.32
CA LEU A 20 9.52 -6.77 -14.10
C LEU A 20 10.67 -6.59 -13.09
N LEU A 21 11.92 -6.69 -13.55
CA LEU A 21 13.09 -6.44 -12.71
C LEU A 21 13.07 -5.03 -12.12
N LEU A 22 12.65 -4.04 -12.91
CA LEU A 22 12.51 -2.66 -12.45
C LEU A 22 11.44 -2.49 -11.36
N LEU A 23 10.34 -3.23 -11.42
CA LEU A 23 9.33 -3.24 -10.35
C LEU A 23 9.81 -3.94 -9.07
N CYS A 24 10.64 -4.97 -9.21
CA CYS A 24 11.26 -5.69 -8.09
C CYS A 24 12.38 -4.89 -7.41
N PHE A 25 13.18 -4.17 -8.20
CA PHE A 25 14.37 -3.45 -7.75
C PHE A 25 14.34 -1.96 -8.16
N PRO A 26 13.38 -1.17 -7.66
CA PRO A 26 13.22 0.23 -8.05
C PRO A 26 14.25 1.18 -7.39
N GLN A 27 15.00 0.73 -6.38
CA GLN A 27 15.92 1.54 -5.56
C GLN A 27 16.87 2.44 -6.37
N PRO A 28 17.48 2.01 -7.51
CA PRO A 28 18.38 2.87 -8.28
C PRO A 28 17.75 4.17 -8.79
N PHE A 29 16.42 4.26 -8.82
CA PHE A 29 15.70 5.47 -9.27
C PHE A 29 15.40 6.47 -8.14
N PHE A 30 15.73 6.14 -6.89
CA PHE A 30 15.43 6.94 -5.70
C PHE A 30 16.73 7.23 -4.96
N LYS A 31 16.97 8.50 -4.64
CA LYS A 31 18.27 8.95 -4.13
C LYS A 31 18.32 8.96 -2.61
N ASP A 32 17.21 9.28 -1.98
CA ASP A 32 17.11 9.46 -0.55
C ASP A 32 16.32 8.31 0.05
N SER A 33 16.78 7.80 1.18
CA SER A 33 16.09 6.74 1.90
C SER A 33 16.28 6.83 3.40
N ILE A 34 15.31 6.30 4.12
CA ILE A 34 15.37 6.13 5.57
C ILE A 34 14.66 4.84 5.95
N ARG A 35 15.09 4.22 7.04
CA ARG A 35 14.49 2.99 7.56
C ARG A 35 14.06 3.18 9.01
N TYR A 36 12.85 2.71 9.31
CA TYR A 36 12.34 2.60 10.65
C TYR A 36 11.79 1.18 10.85
N ARG A 37 12.51 0.39 11.65
CA ARG A 37 12.25 -1.05 11.88
C ARG A 37 12.19 -1.84 10.56
N ASN A 38 11.04 -2.41 10.22
CA ASN A 38 10.79 -3.19 9.01
C ASN A 38 10.18 -2.37 7.85
N LEU A 39 9.99 -1.06 8.03
CA LEU A 39 9.55 -0.17 6.96
C LEU A 39 10.74 0.63 6.43
N THR A 40 10.92 0.62 5.11
CA THR A 40 11.94 1.45 4.44
C THR A 40 11.25 2.42 3.48
N LEU A 41 11.55 3.70 3.60
CA LEU A 41 11.06 4.76 2.73
C LEU A 41 12.17 5.17 1.76
N TYR A 42 11.83 5.27 0.49
CA TYR A 42 12.64 5.85 -0.57
C TYR A 42 11.90 7.05 -1.17
N SER A 43 12.66 8.08 -1.52
CA SER A 43 12.16 9.27 -2.21
C SER A 43 13.10 9.66 -3.33
N ASP A 44 12.53 10.19 -4.41
CA ASP A 44 13.30 10.77 -5.51
C ASP A 44 13.70 12.24 -5.29
N ARG A 45 13.25 12.81 -4.17
CA ARG A 45 13.62 14.15 -3.67
C ARG A 45 14.14 14.04 -2.23
N PRO A 46 15.06 14.94 -1.83
CA PRO A 46 15.52 14.99 -0.44
C PRO A 46 14.37 15.34 0.49
N PHE A 47 14.45 14.83 1.71
CA PHE A 47 13.50 15.09 2.78
C PHE A 47 14.22 15.12 4.12
N ASP A 48 13.60 15.75 5.12
CA ASP A 48 14.11 15.78 6.49
C ASP A 48 14.06 14.39 7.15
N MET A 49 15.19 13.95 7.70
CA MET A 49 15.33 12.61 8.29
C MET A 49 14.38 12.42 9.47
N GLU A 50 14.21 13.43 10.33
CA GLU A 50 13.34 13.32 11.50
C GLU A 50 11.88 13.16 11.08
N SER A 51 11.45 13.93 10.07
CA SER A 51 10.13 13.82 9.45
C SER A 51 9.89 12.45 8.82
N GLY A 52 10.87 11.91 8.09
CA GLY A 52 10.78 10.57 7.50
C GLY A 52 10.65 9.46 8.57
N LEU A 53 11.41 9.55 9.66
CA LEU A 53 11.31 8.61 10.77
C LEU A 53 9.95 8.71 11.48
N ARG A 54 9.47 9.93 11.76
CA ARG A 54 8.13 10.15 12.34
C ARG A 54 7.03 9.60 11.44
N LEU A 55 7.11 9.83 10.13
CA LEU A 55 6.16 9.31 9.15
C LEU A 55 6.07 7.79 9.22
N LEU A 56 7.21 7.09 9.21
CA LEU A 56 7.24 5.63 9.27
C LEU A 56 6.78 5.09 10.63
N ALA A 57 7.06 5.78 11.73
CA ALA A 57 6.53 5.42 13.04
C ALA A 57 5.00 5.49 13.06
N MET A 58 4.40 6.58 12.57
CA MET A 58 2.94 6.73 12.48
C MET A 58 2.30 5.66 11.59
N ALA A 59 2.93 5.34 10.44
CA ALA A 59 2.46 4.27 9.56
C ALA A 59 2.54 2.90 10.23
N GLN A 60 3.62 2.63 10.97
CA GLN A 60 3.78 1.38 11.71
C GLN A 60 2.74 1.25 12.83
N ASP A 61 2.44 2.31 13.57
CA ASP A 61 1.42 2.28 14.62
C ASP A 61 0.06 1.87 14.05
N LYS A 62 -0.33 2.41 12.88
CA LYS A 62 -1.56 2.01 12.17
C LYS A 62 -1.54 0.57 11.69
N LEU A 63 -0.37 0.08 11.27
CA LEU A 63 -0.22 -1.31 10.85
C LEU A 63 -0.26 -2.28 12.03
N GLY A 64 0.21 -1.85 13.20
CA GLY A 64 0.18 -2.62 14.45
C GLY A 64 -1.22 -3.00 14.92
N ASP A 65 -2.25 -2.26 14.50
CA ASP A 65 -3.65 -2.59 14.74
C ASP A 65 -4.15 -3.77 13.89
N SER A 66 -3.41 -4.16 12.84
CA SER A 66 -3.76 -5.27 11.97
C SER A 66 -3.24 -6.59 12.53
N PRO A 67 -4.10 -7.63 12.65
CA PRO A 67 -3.66 -8.96 13.07
C PRO A 67 -2.79 -9.66 12.00
N PHE A 68 -2.77 -9.15 10.77
CA PHE A 68 -1.97 -9.69 9.68
C PHE A 68 -0.59 -9.06 9.58
N TYR A 69 -0.33 -7.97 10.31
CA TYR A 69 0.96 -7.30 10.26
C TYR A 69 1.98 -8.04 11.12
N LEU A 70 3.10 -8.42 10.51
CA LEU A 70 4.21 -9.06 11.18
C LEU A 70 5.43 -8.14 11.18
N PRO A 71 5.95 -7.71 12.35
CA PRO A 71 7.14 -6.88 12.43
C PRO A 71 8.41 -7.49 11.83
N SER A 72 8.41 -8.80 11.56
CA SER A 72 9.48 -9.52 10.88
C SER A 72 9.45 -9.36 9.36
N GLU A 73 8.35 -8.91 8.77
CA GLU A 73 8.21 -8.78 7.32
C GLU A 73 8.57 -7.37 6.85
N GLU A 74 9.46 -7.29 5.86
CA GLU A 74 9.90 -5.99 5.34
C GLU A 74 8.93 -5.45 4.29
N HIS A 75 8.63 -4.15 4.40
CA HIS A 75 7.87 -3.39 3.41
C HIS A 75 8.69 -2.20 2.95
N THR A 76 8.70 -1.96 1.63
CA THR A 76 9.43 -0.85 1.04
C THR A 76 8.46 0.10 0.35
N ILE A 77 8.56 1.37 0.70
CA ILE A 77 7.72 2.46 0.23
C ILE A 77 8.55 3.36 -0.66
N PHE A 78 8.02 3.74 -1.82
CA PHE A 78 8.64 4.61 -2.80
C PHE A 78 7.76 5.83 -3.07
N ILE A 79 8.25 7.03 -2.79
CA ILE A 79 7.58 8.30 -3.13
C ILE A 79 8.02 8.74 -4.52
N CYS A 80 7.11 8.65 -5.48
CA CYS A 80 7.31 9.08 -6.86
C CYS A 80 6.87 10.54 -7.04
N ASN A 81 7.75 11.50 -6.71
CA ASN A 81 7.42 12.92 -6.88
C ASN A 81 7.47 13.36 -8.34
N GLU A 82 8.45 12.87 -9.11
CA GLU A 82 8.56 13.22 -10.52
C GLU A 82 7.54 12.49 -11.40
N ARG A 83 6.96 13.22 -12.36
CA ARG A 83 5.89 12.71 -13.23
C ARG A 83 6.30 11.46 -14.00
N TRP A 84 7.54 11.37 -14.48
CA TRP A 84 7.99 10.22 -15.25
C TRP A 84 8.10 8.94 -14.40
N ARG A 85 8.44 9.05 -13.11
CA ARG A 85 8.41 7.91 -12.17
C ARG A 85 6.98 7.47 -11.92
N GLN A 86 6.05 8.41 -11.78
CA GLN A 86 4.63 8.07 -11.68
C GLN A 86 4.15 7.34 -12.94
N ILE A 87 4.52 7.79 -14.14
CA ILE A 87 4.18 7.09 -15.39
C ILE A 87 4.71 5.64 -15.37
N LEU A 88 5.95 5.46 -14.92
CA LEU A 88 6.63 4.18 -14.90
C LEU A 88 6.06 3.18 -13.87
N PHE A 89 5.76 3.66 -12.67
CA PHE A 89 5.36 2.83 -11.53
C PHE A 89 3.85 2.82 -11.22
N PHE A 90 3.02 3.64 -11.88
CA PHE A 90 1.55 3.64 -11.68
C PHE A 90 0.76 3.15 -12.91
N ASN A 91 1.43 2.75 -13.99
CA ASN A 91 0.81 2.18 -15.20
C ASN A 91 -0.45 2.92 -15.68
N ARG A 92 -0.38 4.26 -15.71
CA ARG A 92 -1.43 5.21 -16.13
C ARG A 92 -2.60 5.44 -15.16
N ASN A 93 -2.64 4.82 -13.98
CA ASN A 93 -3.65 5.16 -12.97
C ASN A 93 -3.21 6.36 -12.13
N TYR A 94 -3.15 7.56 -12.73
CA TYR A 94 -2.70 8.77 -12.04
C TYR A 94 -3.69 9.29 -10.98
N ARG A 95 -4.89 8.68 -10.88
CA ARG A 95 -5.94 9.13 -9.97
C ARG A 95 -5.81 8.52 -8.57
N VAL A 96 -5.11 7.41 -8.41
CA VAL A 96 -4.89 6.78 -7.09
C VAL A 96 -3.74 7.43 -6.33
N GLY A 97 -3.80 7.38 -5.00
CA GLY A 97 -2.75 7.92 -4.13
C GLY A 97 -1.54 7.00 -4.02
N GLY A 98 -1.76 5.68 -4.14
CA GLY A 98 -0.73 4.68 -4.15
C GLY A 98 -1.12 3.45 -4.97
N VAL A 99 -0.14 2.60 -5.21
CA VAL A 99 -0.29 1.26 -5.77
C VAL A 99 0.69 0.30 -5.10
N ASN A 100 0.30 -0.96 -5.03
CA ASN A 100 1.22 -2.07 -4.80
C ASN A 100 1.08 -3.08 -5.94
N TYR A 101 2.03 -4.01 -6.03
CA TYR A 101 2.06 -5.03 -7.07
C TYR A 101 2.09 -6.45 -6.49
N PHE A 102 1.38 -6.70 -5.39
CA PHE A 102 1.23 -8.05 -4.87
C PHE A 102 0.54 -8.96 -5.92
N PRO A 103 1.00 -10.21 -6.15
CA PRO A 103 2.04 -10.95 -5.43
C PRO A 103 3.47 -10.80 -5.98
N LEU A 104 3.69 -9.97 -7.01
CA LEU A 104 5.02 -9.80 -7.61
C LEU A 104 6.02 -9.21 -6.61
N THR A 105 5.61 -8.21 -5.83
CA THR A 105 6.44 -7.58 -4.78
C THR A 105 5.58 -7.06 -3.63
N ARG A 106 6.22 -6.75 -2.51
CA ARG A 106 5.64 -5.94 -1.41
C ARG A 106 5.97 -4.45 -1.53
N ASN A 107 6.45 -4.01 -2.69
CA ASN A 107 6.80 -2.61 -2.92
C ASN A 107 5.51 -1.78 -3.03
N VAL A 108 5.46 -0.71 -2.25
CA VAL A 108 4.40 0.30 -2.28
C VAL A 108 4.93 1.52 -2.99
N PHE A 109 4.20 2.01 -3.99
CA PHE A 109 4.51 3.25 -4.69
C PHE A 109 3.44 4.28 -4.35
N LEU A 110 3.84 5.45 -3.85
CA LEU A 110 2.97 6.58 -3.57
C LEU A 110 3.31 7.74 -4.50
N ARG A 111 2.29 8.49 -4.92
CA ARG A 111 2.53 9.67 -5.78
C ARG A 111 2.97 10.85 -4.93
N ASP A 112 3.65 11.79 -5.59
CA ASP A 112 3.92 13.18 -5.17
C ASP A 112 3.44 13.55 -3.77
N SER A 113 4.37 13.67 -2.85
CA SER A 113 4.06 13.84 -1.43
C SER A 113 5.06 14.78 -0.77
N ILE A 114 4.62 15.38 0.33
CA ILE A 114 5.45 16.17 1.24
C ILE A 114 5.59 15.35 2.51
N ILE A 115 6.77 14.80 2.74
CA ILE A 115 7.04 13.92 3.89
C ILE A 115 6.95 14.72 5.18
N GLU A 116 7.49 15.94 5.19
CA GLU A 116 7.53 16.89 6.31
C GLU A 116 6.14 17.27 6.80
N GLU A 117 5.19 17.41 5.88
CA GLU A 117 3.81 17.79 6.19
C GLU A 117 2.90 16.57 6.39
N ASN A 118 3.40 15.35 6.17
CA ASN A 118 2.60 14.13 6.15
C ASN A 118 1.42 14.22 5.17
N ARG A 119 1.66 14.77 3.97
CA ARG A 119 0.63 15.02 2.95
C ARG A 119 0.96 14.41 1.61
N LEU A 120 -0.07 13.89 0.96
CA LEU A 120 -0.03 13.46 -0.43
C LEU A 120 -0.62 14.57 -1.32
N ARG A 121 -0.01 14.85 -2.47
CA ARG A 121 -0.58 15.72 -3.50
C ARG A 121 -1.48 14.92 -4.44
N GLY A 122 -2.61 15.50 -4.79
CA GLY A 122 -3.56 15.00 -5.78
C GLY A 122 -3.04 15.11 -7.21
N PRO A 123 -3.77 14.56 -8.20
CA PRO A 123 -3.38 14.62 -9.61
C PRO A 123 -3.26 16.05 -10.16
N GLY A 124 -3.93 17.01 -9.52
CA GLY A 124 -3.87 18.44 -9.85
C GLY A 124 -2.89 19.24 -8.99
N GLY A 125 -1.99 18.59 -8.25
CA GLY A 125 -0.97 19.22 -7.41
C GLY A 125 -1.46 19.77 -6.06
N LYS A 126 -2.79 19.86 -5.86
CA LYS A 126 -3.39 20.23 -4.56
C LYS A 126 -3.16 19.15 -3.53
N LEU A 127 -2.93 19.52 -2.28
CA LEU A 127 -2.85 18.55 -1.18
C LEU A 127 -4.19 17.80 -1.05
N VAL A 128 -4.12 16.53 -0.70
CA VAL A 128 -5.30 15.75 -0.32
C VAL A 128 -5.76 16.24 1.05
N ASP A 129 -6.98 16.74 1.11
CA ASP A 129 -7.56 17.32 2.32
C ASP A 129 -7.99 16.26 3.35
N GLY A 130 -8.14 16.70 4.60
CA GLY A 130 -8.72 15.91 5.70
C GLY A 130 -7.78 14.87 6.31
N ASP A 131 -8.35 13.78 6.80
CA ASP A 131 -7.63 12.75 7.57
C ASP A 131 -6.83 11.76 6.71
N ARG A 132 -6.83 11.96 5.38
CA ARG A 132 -6.07 11.13 4.43
C ARG A 132 -4.63 11.61 4.32
N THR A 133 -3.90 11.45 5.41
CA THR A 133 -2.48 11.77 5.54
C THR A 133 -1.59 10.74 4.82
N LEU A 134 -0.31 11.05 4.66
CA LEU A 134 0.63 10.19 3.93
C LEU A 134 0.86 8.85 4.62
N ASP A 135 1.00 8.83 5.95
CA ASP A 135 1.06 7.61 6.76
C ASP A 135 -0.19 6.73 6.63
N TYR A 136 -1.37 7.35 6.50
CA TYR A 136 -2.61 6.62 6.17
C TYR A 136 -2.49 5.93 4.81
N PHE A 137 -1.97 6.60 3.78
CA PHE A 137 -1.78 5.98 2.47
C PHE A 137 -0.75 4.84 2.52
N ILE A 138 0.36 5.00 3.25
CA ILE A 138 1.34 3.92 3.46
C ILE A 138 0.66 2.69 4.06
N ALA A 139 -0.07 2.87 5.17
CA ALA A 139 -0.75 1.77 5.83
C ALA A 139 -1.84 1.14 4.92
N HIS A 140 -2.59 1.96 4.18
CA HIS A 140 -3.61 1.51 3.24
C HIS A 140 -3.05 0.58 2.15
N GLU A 141 -1.94 0.97 1.52
CA GLU A 141 -1.34 0.16 0.44
C GLU A 141 -0.67 -1.11 0.97
N ILE A 142 -0.04 -1.06 2.16
CA ILE A 142 0.51 -2.26 2.80
C ILE A 142 -0.62 -3.22 3.20
N ALA A 143 -1.76 -2.71 3.69
CA ALA A 143 -2.90 -3.53 4.05
C ALA A 143 -3.47 -4.33 2.87
N HIS A 144 -3.39 -3.81 1.64
CA HIS A 144 -3.73 -4.58 0.44
C HIS A 144 -2.81 -5.78 0.26
N THR A 145 -1.50 -5.64 0.53
CA THR A 145 -0.54 -6.75 0.50
C THR A 145 -0.88 -7.79 1.56
N LEU A 146 -1.04 -7.37 2.82
CA LEU A 146 -1.34 -8.28 3.94
C LEU A 146 -2.65 -9.05 3.72
N THR A 147 -3.66 -8.38 3.14
CA THR A 147 -4.93 -9.03 2.78
C THR A 147 -4.74 -10.06 1.67
N GLY A 148 -3.95 -9.73 0.64
CA GLY A 148 -3.62 -10.67 -0.43
C GLY A 148 -2.94 -11.94 0.09
N GLU A 149 -2.00 -11.79 1.02
CA GLU A 149 -1.28 -12.90 1.65
C GLU A 149 -2.17 -13.76 2.54
N ALA A 150 -3.05 -13.13 3.33
CA ALA A 150 -4.01 -13.85 4.15
C ALA A 150 -4.99 -14.67 3.28
N VAL A 151 -5.43 -14.12 2.15
CA VAL A 151 -6.27 -14.82 1.17
C VAL A 151 -5.52 -15.98 0.55
N GLU A 152 -4.28 -15.77 0.10
CA GLU A 152 -3.45 -16.84 -0.48
C GLU A 152 -3.21 -17.96 0.53
N ALA A 153 -2.85 -17.63 1.77
CA ALA A 153 -2.70 -18.61 2.85
C ALA A 153 -4.00 -19.38 3.13
N CYS A 154 -5.16 -18.71 3.12
CA CYS A 154 -6.47 -19.36 3.27
C CYS A 154 -6.74 -20.36 2.14
N VAL A 155 -6.41 -19.99 0.89
CA VAL A 155 -6.59 -20.85 -0.29
C VAL A 155 -5.65 -22.07 -0.23
N ILE A 156 -4.40 -21.87 0.16
CA ILE A 156 -3.40 -22.96 0.25
C ILE A 156 -3.71 -23.92 1.41
N THR A 157 -4.13 -23.38 2.57
CA THR A 157 -4.32 -24.19 3.80
C THR A 157 -5.73 -24.74 3.98
N GLY A 158 -6.72 -24.25 3.22
CA GLY A 158 -8.13 -24.65 3.34
C GLY A 158 -8.81 -24.22 4.66
N SER A 159 -8.23 -23.29 5.43
CA SER A 159 -8.74 -22.90 6.74
C SER A 159 -9.57 -21.61 6.70
N PRO A 160 -10.85 -21.62 7.11
CA PRO A 160 -11.72 -20.43 7.10
C PRO A 160 -11.37 -19.38 8.17
N ASN A 161 -10.39 -19.66 9.04
CA ASN A 161 -10.04 -18.80 10.18
C ASN A 161 -9.25 -17.54 9.79
N GLY A 162 -8.78 -17.41 8.54
CA GLY A 162 -8.03 -16.24 8.05
C GLY A 162 -8.88 -14.98 7.82
N PHE A 163 -10.21 -15.09 7.80
CA PHE A 163 -11.10 -14.01 7.35
C PHE A 163 -11.85 -13.25 8.47
N GLY A 164 -11.71 -13.66 9.73
CA GLY A 164 -12.57 -13.18 10.82
C GLY A 164 -12.38 -11.73 11.28
N LYS A 165 -11.37 -11.01 10.76
CA LYS A 165 -11.06 -9.61 11.11
C LYS A 165 -10.55 -8.82 9.91
N ALA A 166 -11.40 -8.65 8.90
CA ALA A 166 -11.12 -7.65 7.86
C ALA A 166 -11.08 -6.25 8.49
N MET A 167 -10.00 -5.51 8.23
CA MET A 167 -9.81 -4.14 8.72
C MET A 167 -10.90 -3.23 8.12
N PRO A 168 -11.67 -2.47 8.92
CA PRO A 168 -12.51 -1.41 8.39
C PRO A 168 -11.61 -0.22 8.04
N ILE A 169 -10.99 -0.24 6.86
CA ILE A 169 -10.47 1.00 6.29
C ILE A 169 -11.68 1.67 5.64
N THR A 170 -12.24 2.68 6.31
CA THR A 170 -13.41 3.40 5.80
C THR A 170 -13.05 4.01 4.45
N SER A 171 -13.55 3.38 3.39
CA SER A 171 -13.56 3.95 2.06
C SER A 171 -14.43 5.20 2.16
N GLY A 172 -13.82 6.39 2.10
CA GLY A 172 -14.53 7.66 1.99
C GLY A 172 -15.25 7.76 0.64
N ARG A 173 -16.36 7.05 0.51
CA ARG A 173 -17.45 7.27 -0.44
C ARG A 173 -18.75 6.87 0.24
N GLY A 174 -19.53 7.87 0.65
CA GLY A 174 -20.99 7.78 0.74
C GLY A 174 -21.55 6.86 1.83
N ASN A 175 -22.25 7.49 2.78
CA ASN A 175 -23.12 6.90 3.79
C ASN A 175 -23.93 5.67 3.31
N PRO A 176 -24.03 4.62 4.14
CA PRO A 176 -25.36 4.10 4.43
C PRO A 176 -25.59 4.01 5.94
N SER A 177 -26.67 4.65 6.36
CA SER A 177 -27.31 4.47 7.66
C SER A 177 -27.55 2.98 7.90
N ILE A 178 -26.78 2.37 8.81
CA ILE A 178 -27.09 1.03 9.34
C ILE A 178 -27.72 1.22 10.72
N THR A 179 -29.05 1.11 10.73
CA THR A 179 -29.87 1.00 11.93
C THR A 179 -29.42 -0.21 12.75
N MET A 180 -28.87 0.03 13.95
CA MET A 180 -28.62 -1.02 14.93
C MET A 180 -29.95 -1.62 15.40
N ARG A 181 -30.22 -2.88 15.06
CA ARG A 181 -31.27 -3.68 15.68
C ARG A 181 -30.71 -4.26 16.98
N HIS A 182 -31.06 -3.65 18.12
CA HIS A 182 -30.76 -4.19 19.44
C HIS A 182 -31.35 -5.60 19.60
N SER A 183 -30.48 -6.60 19.69
CA SER A 183 -30.85 -7.93 20.20
C SER A 183 -31.16 -7.78 21.69
N ARG A 184 -32.44 -7.93 22.06
CA ARG A 184 -32.87 -8.00 23.46
C ARG A 184 -32.51 -9.38 24.01
N HIS A 185 -31.53 -9.44 24.91
CA HIS A 185 -31.37 -10.54 25.86
C HIS A 185 -31.45 -9.99 27.29
N SER A 186 -32.59 -10.19 27.93
CA SER A 186 -32.69 -10.52 29.35
C SER A 186 -34.14 -10.64 29.76
N SER A 187 -34.49 -11.77 30.38
CA SER A 187 -35.07 -11.78 31.73
C SER A 187 -35.26 -13.22 32.20
N ILE A 188 -34.34 -13.66 33.04
CA ILE A 188 -34.51 -14.77 33.97
C ILE A 188 -35.59 -14.36 34.97
N LYS A 189 -36.66 -15.16 35.09
CA LYS A 189 -37.67 -15.04 36.16
C LYS A 189 -37.13 -15.69 37.43
N LEU A 190 -36.95 -14.90 38.49
CA LEU A 190 -36.97 -15.36 39.87
C LEU A 190 -38.22 -14.76 40.51
N ARG A 191 -39.15 -15.63 40.96
CA ARG A 191 -40.21 -15.24 41.90
C ARG A 191 -39.97 -15.97 43.22
N LYS A 192 -40.05 -15.18 44.29
CA LYS A 192 -40.32 -15.60 45.67
C LYS A 192 -41.72 -16.21 45.76
#